data_AF-A0A6N2DTE0-F1
#
_entry.id   AF-A0A6N2DTE0-F1
#
_cell.length_a   1.000
_cell.length_b   1.000
_cell.length_c   1.000
_cell.angle_alpha   90.00
_cell.angle_beta   90.00
_cell.angle_gamma   90.00
#
_symmetry.space_group_name_H-M   'P 1'
#
loop_
_entity.id
_entity.type
_entity.pdbx_description
1 polymer ?
#
loop_
_entity_poly.entity_id
_entity_poly.type
_entity_poly.pdbx_seq_one_letter_code
_entity_poly.pdbx_strand_id
1 'polypeptide(L)' 'VVFRQLLTRLPDIEVVGEPDYLEAAGVPLVGGVKRLPVRFTPTAPIGSGRSAAASPPGR' A
#
# COMPACT_ATOMS: atom_id res chain seq x y z
N VAL A 1 -7.61 11.17 9.29
CA VAL A 1 -6.58 10.42 10.06
C VAL A 1 -5.76 9.43 9.23
N VAL A 2 -6.36 8.68 8.29
CA VAL A 2 -5.63 7.65 7.50
C VAL A 2 -4.48 8.21 6.67
N PHE A 3 -4.68 9.33 5.96
CA PHE A 3 -3.62 9.95 5.15
C PHE A 3 -2.41 10.36 5.98
N ARG A 4 -2.62 10.87 7.19
CA ARG A 4 -1.51 11.19 8.11
C ARG A 4 -0.69 9.95 8.42
N GLN A 5 -1.34 8.82 8.74
CA GLN A 5 -0.63 7.57 9.03
C GLN A 5 0.09 7.03 7.79
N LEU A 6 -0.55 7.03 6.62
CA LEU A 6 0.06 6.61 5.36
C LEU A 6 1.32 7.41 5.06
N LEU A 7 1.22 8.75 5.04
CA LEU A 7 2.35 9.62 4.69
C LEU A 7 3.45 9.66 5.76
N THR A 8 3.11 9.38 7.03
CA THR A 8 4.12 9.29 8.11
C THR A 8 4.88 7.97 8.05
N ARG A 9 4.22 6.86 7.70
CA ARG A 9 4.83 5.52 7.70
C ARG A 9 5.47 5.15 6.36
N LEU A 10 4.94 5.68 5.27
CA LEU A 10 5.38 5.44 3.90
C LEU A 10 5.69 6.80 3.25
N PRO A 11 6.78 7.49 3.69
CA PRO A 11 7.08 8.85 3.24
C PRO A 11 7.50 8.92 1.76
N ASP A 12 7.97 7.81 1.20
CA ASP A 12 8.42 7.66 -0.19
C ASP A 12 7.42 6.86 -1.03
N ILE A 13 6.14 6.82 -0.64
CA ILE A 13 5.11 6.14 -1.42
C ILE A 13 4.88 6.85 -2.75
N GLU A 14 4.93 6.07 -3.83
CA GLU A 14 4.75 6.59 -5.19
C GLU A 14 3.81 5.69 -5.99
N VAL A 15 3.01 6.32 -6.86
CA VAL A 15 2.20 5.61 -7.86
C VAL A 15 3.10 5.14 -8.99
N VAL A 16 2.97 3.87 -9.37
CA VAL A 16 3.86 3.23 -10.37
C VAL A 16 3.13 2.67 -11.59
N GLY A 17 1.83 2.89 -11.68
CA GLY A 17 1.03 2.40 -12.79
C GLY A 17 -0.38 2.97 -12.76
N GLU A 18 -1.14 2.60 -13.78
CA GLU A 18 -2.52 3.06 -13.95
C GLU A 18 -3.44 2.44 -12.88
N PRO A 19 -4.45 3.19 -12.43
CA PRO A 19 -5.46 2.68 -11.51
C PRO A 19 -6.43 1.71 -12.19
N ASP A 20 -6.77 0.63 -11.49
CA ASP A 20 -7.96 -0.16 -11.79
C ASP A 20 -9.16 0.48 -11.11
N TYR A 21 -10.21 0.80 -11.85
CA TYR A 21 -11.41 1.42 -11.29
C TYR A 21 -12.43 0.39 -10.79
N LEU A 22 -13.29 0.82 -9.87
CA LEU A 22 -14.46 0.04 -9.46
C LEU A 22 -15.39 -0.15 -10.66
N GLU A 23 -15.76 -1.39 -10.92
CA GLU A 23 -16.76 -1.73 -11.92
C GLU A 23 -18.16 -1.46 -11.35
N ALA A 24 -18.92 -0.61 -12.03
CA ALA A 24 -20.30 -0.35 -11.67
C ALA A 24 -21.22 -1.31 -12.45
N ALA A 25 -21.91 -2.21 -11.74
CA ALA A 25 -23.03 -2.95 -12.32
C ALA A 25 -24.29 -2.06 -12.24
N GLY A 26 -24.56 -1.27 -13.29
CA GLY A 26 -25.72 -0.36 -13.36
C GLY A 26 -25.40 1.09 -12.98
N VAL A 27 -26.36 1.81 -12.37
CA VAL A 27 -26.15 3.20 -11.93
C VAL A 27 -25.28 3.20 -10.66
N PRO A 28 -24.07 3.77 -10.66
CA PRO A 28 -23.15 3.64 -9.53
C PRO A 28 -23.61 4.49 -8.35
N LEU A 29 -23.88 3.83 -7.21
CA LEU A 29 -24.05 4.50 -5.91
C LEU A 29 -22.70 4.94 -5.31
N VAL A 30 -21.61 4.28 -5.70
CA VAL A 30 -20.24 4.60 -5.29
C VAL A 30 -19.31 4.36 -6.48
N GLY A 31 -18.48 5.37 -6.79
CA GLY A 31 -17.37 5.26 -7.74
C GLY A 31 -16.03 5.34 -7.02
N GLY A 32 -14.96 4.89 -7.66
CA GLY A 32 -13.62 5.01 -7.10
C GLY A 32 -12.58 4.12 -7.75
N VAL A 33 -11.35 4.23 -7.25
CA VAL A 33 -10.24 3.37 -7.62
C VAL A 33 -10.33 2.08 -6.81
N LYS A 34 -10.42 0.95 -7.51
CA LYS A 34 -10.42 -0.41 -6.93
C LYS A 34 -9.01 -0.82 -6.52
N ARG A 35 -8.01 -0.50 -7.34
CA ARG A 35 -6.59 -0.79 -7.07
C ARG A 35 -5.72 0.34 -7.63
N LEU A 36 -4.76 0.78 -6.84
CA LEU A 36 -3.75 1.75 -7.25
C LEU A 36 -2.36 1.12 -7.01
N PRO A 37 -1.61 0.78 -8.08
CA PRO A 37 -0.26 0.25 -7.93
C PRO A 37 0.67 1.29 -7.30
N VAL A 38 1.37 0.90 -6.23
CA VAL A 38 2.33 1.77 -5.54
C VAL A 38 3.64 1.04 -5.22
N ARG A 39 4.72 1.81 -5.09
CA ARG A 39 6.00 1.38 -4.50
C ARG A 39 6.33 2.23 -3.28
N PHE A 40 7.13 1.67 -2.36
CA PHE A 40 7.71 2.35 -1.21
C PHE A 40 8.85 1.49 -0.66
N THR A 41 9.75 2.08 0.13
CA THR A 41 10.79 1.33 0.82
C THR A 41 10.16 0.44 1.91
N PRO A 42 10.38 -0.89 1.91
CA PRO A 42 9.80 -1.77 2.93
C PRO A 42 10.23 -1.36 4.35
N THR A 43 9.26 -1.29 5.27
CA THR A 43 9.47 -0.97 6.68
C THR A 43 8.97 -2.10 7.59
N ALA A 44 9.46 -2.15 8.82
CA ALA A 44 9.03 -3.17 9.78
C ALA A 44 7.53 -3.03 10.11
N PRO A 45 6.75 -4.13 10.16
CA PRO A 45 5.36 -4.07 10.55
C PRO A 45 5.17 -3.54 11.97
N ILE A 46 4.18 -2.67 12.15
CA ILE A 46 3.81 -2.17 13.48
C ILE A 46 2.84 -3.18 14.11
N GLY A 47 3.20 -3.70 15.29
CA GLY A 47 2.37 -4.66 16.05
C GLY A 47 2.82 -6.12 15.97
N SER A 48 3.86 -6.44 15.17
CA SER A 48 4.47 -7.77 15.19
C SER A 48 5.50 -7.87 16.32
N GLY A 49 5.03 -8.18 17.52
CA GLY A 49 5.88 -8.69 18.59
C GLY A 49 6.40 -10.09 18.26
N ARG A 50 7.25 -10.21 17.25
CA ARG A 50 8.26 -11.26 17.05
C ARG A 50 9.14 -10.83 15.87
N SER A 51 10.40 -10.53 16.19
CA SER A 51 11.47 -10.22 15.24
C SER A 51 11.63 -11.39 14.25
N ALA A 52 11.38 -11.14 12.97
CA ALA A 52 11.89 -11.99 11.91
C ALA A 52 13.25 -11.43 11.50
N ALA A 53 14.32 -12.13 11.92
CA ALA A 53 15.67 -11.86 11.48
C ALA A 53 15.73 -11.82 9.94
N ALA A 54 16.33 -10.77 9.40
CA ALA A 54 16.64 -10.67 7.99
C ALA A 54 17.39 -11.93 7.53
N SER A 55 16.88 -12.60 6.49
CA SER A 55 17.62 -13.69 5.83
C SER A 55 18.91 -13.13 5.22
N PRO A 56 20.08 -13.76 5.44
CA PRO A 56 21.33 -13.32 4.83
C PRO A 56 21.32 -13.60 3.32
N PRO A 57 22.00 -12.78 2.50
CA PRO A 57 22.17 -13.05 1.09
C PRO A 57 23.05 -14.30 0.90
N GLY A 58 22.54 -15.25 0.11
CA GLY A 58 23.27 -16.44 -0.31
C GLY A 58 24.53 -16.08 -1.09
N ARG A 59 25.58 -16.85 -0.80
CA ARG A 59 26.93 -16.83 -1.39
C ARG A 59 26.93 -17.15 -2.88
#